data_AF-A0A2U2N8S6-F1
#
_entry.id   AF-A0A2U2N8S6-F1
#
_cell.length_a   1.000
_cell.length_b   1.000
_cell.length_c   1.000
_cell.angle_alpha   90.00
_cell.angle_beta   90.00
_cell.angle_gamma   90.00
#
_symmetry.space_group_name_H-M   'P 1'
#
loop_
_entity.id
_entity.type
_entity.pdbx_description
1 polymer ?
#
loop_
_entity_poly.entity_id
_entity_poly.type
_entity_poly.pdbx_seq_one_letter_code
_entity_poly.pdbx_strand_id
1 'polypeptide(L)'
;MSFELGFLAGILSTFAVIILGLLTVALAPIPAYSLECVCCKRTLLPERENGKTWPGIVVASRRLAHVLTPTHRRNAKLHKSKRADQ
;
A
#
# COMPACT_ATOMS: atom_id res chain seq x y z
N MET A 1 25.24 -14.03 -34.33
CA MET A 1 25.21 -14.33 -32.89
C MET A 1 25.20 -13.08 -32.01
N SER A 2 25.89 -11.99 -32.35
CA SER A 2 26.00 -10.80 -31.46
C SER A 2 24.73 -9.91 -31.38
N PHE A 3 23.90 -9.87 -32.43
CA PHE A 3 22.69 -9.04 -32.47
C PHE A 3 21.59 -9.53 -31.51
N GLU A 4 21.37 -10.84 -31.42
CA GLU A 4 20.36 -11.42 -30.53
C GLU A 4 20.73 -11.27 -29.06
N LEU A 5 22.01 -11.37 -28.72
CA LEU A 5 22.52 -11.13 -27.36
C LEU A 5 22.35 -9.67 -26.94
N GLY A 6 22.60 -8.71 -27.84
CA GLY A 6 22.37 -7.29 -27.59
C GLY A 6 20.89 -6.96 -27.43
N PHE A 7 20.02 -7.57 -28.25
CA PHE A 7 18.57 -7.38 -28.16
C PHE A 7 18.00 -7.96 -26.85
N LEU A 8 18.41 -9.17 -26.46
CA LEU A 8 18.01 -9.77 -25.18
C LEU A 8 18.49 -8.92 -23.99
N ALA A 9 19.75 -8.45 -24.04
CA ALA A 9 20.31 -7.60 -22.99
C ALA A 9 19.58 -6.26 -22.87
N GLY A 10 19.18 -5.65 -23.99
CA GLY A 10 18.37 -4.43 -24.01
C GLY A 10 16.99 -4.61 -23.40
N ILE A 11 16.31 -5.72 -23.72
CA ILE A 11 15.01 -6.08 -23.12
C ILE A 11 15.17 -6.27 -21.61
N LEU A 12 16.14 -7.09 -21.18
CA LEU A 12 16.42 -7.34 -19.76
C LEU A 12 16.73 -6.05 -18.99
N SER A 13 17.52 -5.15 -19.58
CA SER A 13 17.84 -3.85 -18.99
C SER A 13 16.60 -2.98 -18.82
N THR A 14 15.72 -2.96 -19.83
CA THR A 14 14.47 -2.18 -19.78
C THR A 14 13.54 -2.70 -18.68
N PHE A 15 13.37 -4.02 -18.58
CA PHE A 15 12.60 -4.62 -17.48
C PHE A 15 13.20 -4.32 -16.11
N ALA A 16 14.53 -4.35 -15.98
CA ALA A 16 15.19 -4.02 -14.72
C ALA A 16 14.91 -2.58 -14.27
N VAL A 17 14.95 -1.62 -15.20
CA VAL A 17 14.63 -0.20 -14.90
C VAL A 17 13.16 -0.03 -14.52
N ILE A 18 12.24 -0.71 -15.21
CA ILE A 18 10.81 -0.67 -14.88
C ILE A 18 10.56 -1.24 -13.48
N ILE A 19 11.14 -2.39 -13.17
CA ILE A 19 11.02 -3.02 -11.84
C ILE A 19 11.60 -2.10 -10.77
N LEU A 20 12.76 -1.51 -11.01
CA LEU A 20 13.38 -0.56 -10.10
C LEU A 20 12.49 0.67 -9.87
N GLY A 21 11.90 1.22 -10.95
CA GLY A 21 10.93 2.31 -10.88
C GLY A 21 9.72 1.94 -10.03
N LEU A 22 9.10 0.78 -10.27
CA LEU A 22 7.99 0.28 -9.46
C LEU A 22 8.39 0.07 -7.99
N LEU A 23 9.60 -0.44 -7.73
CA LEU A 23 10.14 -0.58 -6.38
C LEU A 23 10.26 0.79 -5.71
N THR A 24 10.84 1.78 -6.39
CA THR A 24 11.00 3.12 -5.83
C THR A 24 9.66 3.76 -5.50
N VAL A 25 8.62 3.57 -6.32
CA VAL A 25 7.26 4.07 -6.04
C VAL A 25 6.60 3.29 -4.90
N ALA A 26 6.81 1.97 -4.83
CA ALA A 26 6.25 1.13 -3.75
C ALA A 26 6.92 1.38 -2.38
N LEU A 27 8.22 1.69 -2.39
CA LEU A 27 9.00 2.05 -1.21
C LEU A 27 8.99 3.56 -0.93
N ALA A 28 8.50 4.38 -1.86
CA ALA A 28 8.42 5.81 -1.67
C ALA A 28 7.69 6.09 -0.34
N PRO A 29 8.29 6.93 0.52
CA PRO A 29 7.74 7.19 1.83
C PRO A 29 6.40 7.87 1.67
N ILE A 30 5.32 7.19 2.07
CA ILE A 30 4.03 7.85 2.22
C ILE A 30 4.13 8.61 3.55
N PRO A 31 3.95 9.95 3.56
CA PRO A 31 3.89 10.71 4.81
C PRO A 31 2.63 10.28 5.55
N ALA A 32 2.75 9.24 6.36
CA ALA A 32 1.67 8.68 7.15
C ALA A 32 1.83 9.17 8.58
N TYR A 33 1.08 10.22 8.92
CA TYR A 33 0.42 10.32 10.22
C TYR A 33 -0.34 9.00 10.45
N SER A 34 -0.41 8.54 11.71
CA SER A 34 -1.01 7.25 12.11
C SER A 34 -2.15 6.73 11.21
N LEU A 35 -2.11 5.45 10.80
CA LEU A 35 -3.18 4.87 9.99
C LEU A 35 -4.29 4.37 10.91
N GLU A 36 -5.41 5.08 10.95
CA GLU A 36 -6.57 4.69 11.76
C GLU A 36 -7.79 4.34 10.92
N CYS A 37 -8.54 3.32 11.34
CA CYS A 37 -9.82 2.99 10.74
C CYS A 37 -10.96 3.69 11.48
N VAL A 38 -11.61 4.65 10.83
CA VAL A 38 -12.77 5.39 11.38
C VAL A 38 -13.93 4.44 11.72
N CYS A 39 -14.20 3.45 10.86
CA CYS A 39 -15.31 2.50 11.03
C CYS A 39 -15.11 1.58 12.25
N CYS A 40 -13.87 1.27 12.59
CA CYS A 40 -13.52 0.34 13.65
C CYS A 40 -12.91 1.04 14.88
N LYS A 41 -12.72 2.37 14.83
CA LYS A 41 -11.99 3.18 15.82
C LYS A 41 -10.70 2.50 16.30
N ARG A 42 -9.95 1.92 15.35
CA ARG A 42 -8.76 1.12 15.65
C ARG A 42 -7.57 1.62 14.85
N THR A 43 -6.46 1.82 15.53
CA THR A 43 -5.16 2.14 14.92
C THR A 43 -4.60 0.88 14.24
N LEU A 44 -4.35 0.96 12.93
CA LEU A 44 -3.85 -0.11 12.08
C LEU A 44 -2.33 -0.10 11.98
N LEU A 45 -1.75 1.10 11.89
CA LEU A 45 -0.33 1.32 12.07
C LEU A 45 -0.15 2.45 13.08
N PRO A 46 0.58 2.21 14.18
CA PRO A 46 0.95 3.28 15.09
C PRO A 46 1.88 4.27 14.38
N GLU A 47 1.90 5.49 14.91
CA GLU A 47 2.91 6.47 14.52
C GLU A 47 4.30 5.88 14.78
N ARG A 48 5.15 5.94 13.77
CA ARG A 48 6.49 5.40 13.89
C ARG A 48 7.34 6.40 14.63
N GLU A 49 7.88 5.98 15.75
CA GLU A 49 8.81 6.76 16.54
C GLU A 49 10.01 7.22 15.69
N ASN A 50 10.44 8.47 15.92
CA ASN A 50 11.59 9.10 15.28
C ASN A 50 11.41 9.62 13.84
N GLY A 51 10.20 10.07 13.46
CA GLY A 51 9.95 10.78 12.19
C GLY A 51 10.12 9.91 10.93
N LYS A 52 10.26 8.58 11.10
CA LYS A 52 10.41 7.64 10.00
C LYS A 52 9.05 7.33 9.40
N THR A 53 8.92 7.41 8.09
CA THR A 53 7.70 6.99 7.38
C THR A 53 7.62 5.47 7.26
N TRP A 54 6.40 4.96 7.14
CA TRP A 54 6.17 3.57 6.76
C TRP A 54 6.32 3.42 5.24
N PRO A 55 6.93 2.32 4.75
CA PRO A 55 6.95 2.03 3.31
C PRO A 55 5.51 1.93 2.79
N GLY A 56 5.23 2.48 1.62
CA GLY A 56 3.88 2.48 1.05
C GLY A 56 3.26 1.08 0.94
N ILE A 57 4.07 0.08 0.61
CA ILE A 57 3.63 -1.32 0.56
C ILE A 57 3.17 -1.87 1.92
N VAL A 58 3.80 -1.44 3.03
CA VAL A 58 3.42 -1.86 4.39
C VAL A 58 2.10 -1.21 4.79
N VAL A 59 1.91 0.06 4.45
CA VAL A 59 0.65 0.79 4.66
C VAL A 59 -0.48 0.13 3.87
N ALA A 60 -0.25 -0.14 2.58
CA ALA A 60 -1.24 -0.73 1.69
C ALA A 60 -1.64 -2.15 2.13
N SER A 61 -0.66 -3.01 2.42
CA SER A 61 -0.90 -4.39 2.87
C SER A 61 -1.68 -4.46 4.19
N ARG A 62 -1.31 -3.66 5.19
CA ARG A 62 -2.04 -3.56 6.46
C ARG A 62 -3.47 -3.06 6.27
N ARG A 63 -3.67 -2.05 5.41
CA ARG A 63 -5.01 -1.55 5.08
C ARG A 63 -5.84 -2.64 4.42
N LEU A 64 -5.28 -3.36 3.44
CA LEU A 64 -5.95 -4.44 2.74
C LEU A 64 -6.34 -5.57 3.71
N ALA A 65 -5.40 -6.00 4.54
CA ALA A 65 -5.61 -7.02 5.56
C ALA A 65 -6.74 -6.63 6.52
N HIS A 66 -6.79 -5.36 6.94
CA HIS A 66 -7.88 -4.87 7.79
C HIS A 66 -9.23 -4.86 7.07
N VAL A 67 -9.29 -4.36 5.83
CA VAL A 67 -10.54 -4.29 5.05
C VAL A 67 -11.16 -5.67 4.82
N LEU A 68 -10.29 -6.70 4.67
CA LEU A 68 -10.71 -8.09 4.51
C LEU A 68 -11.26 -8.72 5.80
N THR A 69 -11.10 -8.09 6.97
CA THR A 69 -11.63 -8.66 8.22
C THR A 69 -13.16 -8.61 8.27
N PRO A 70 -13.83 -9.67 8.77
CA PRO A 70 -15.29 -9.72 8.86
C PRO A 70 -15.87 -8.68 9.82
N THR A 71 -15.08 -8.23 10.80
CA THR A 71 -15.41 -7.14 11.72
C THR A 71 -15.45 -5.79 10.99
N HIS A 72 -14.44 -5.49 10.16
CA HIS A 72 -14.46 -4.30 9.32
C HIS A 72 -15.65 -4.30 8.37
N ARG A 73 -15.95 -5.44 7.72
CA ARG A 73 -17.10 -5.56 6.79
C ARG A 73 -18.44 -5.26 7.47
N ARG A 74 -18.65 -5.75 8.70
CA ARG A 74 -19.87 -5.45 9.48
C ARG A 74 -19.93 -3.98 9.89
N ASN A 75 -18.85 -3.44 10.43
CA ASN A 75 -18.81 -2.05 10.88
C ASN A 75 -18.95 -1.07 9.71
N ALA A 76 -18.34 -1.36 8.55
CA ALA A 76 -18.47 -0.55 7.35
C ALA A 76 -19.90 -0.51 6.83
N LYS A 77 -20.64 -1.64 6.89
CA LYS A 77 -22.06 -1.67 6.54
C LYS A 77 -22.92 -0.83 7.50
N LEU A 78 -22.70 -0.98 8.81
CA LEU A 78 -23.42 -0.19 9.83
C LEU A 78 -23.13 1.31 9.70
N HIS A 79 -21.86 1.67 9.44
CA HIS A 79 -21.45 3.06 9.28
C HIS A 79 -22.00 3.69 7.99
N LYS A 80 -22.24 2.90 6.94
CA LYS A 80 -22.95 3.34 5.73
C LYS A 80 -24.44 3.54 5.99
N SER A 81 -25.10 2.63 6.71
CA SER A 81 -26.51 2.76 7.09
C SER A 81 -26.74 4.05 7.89
N LYS A 82 -25.92 4.31 8.91
CA LYS A 82 -26.04 5.53 9.73
C LYS A 82 -25.85 6.85 8.97
N ARG A 83 -25.18 6.84 7.81
CA ARG A 83 -25.05 8.03 6.94
C ARG A 83 -26.22 8.16 5.96
N ALA A 84 -26.95 7.08 5.70
CA ALA A 84 -28.14 7.13 4.85
C ALA A 84 -29.38 7.60 5.62
N ASP A 85 -29.36 7.45 6.95
CA ASP A 85 -30.41 7.92 7.86
C ASP A 85 -30.18 9.36 8.39
N GLN A 86 -29.16 10.07 7.88
CA GLN A 86 -28.87 11.49 8.15
C GLN A 86 -29.09 12.32 6.89
#